data_AF-A0A8D8AKS1-F1
#
_entry.id   AF-A0A8D8AKS1-F1
#
_cell.length_a   1.000
_cell.length_b   1.000
_cell.length_c   1.000
_cell.angle_alpha   90.00
_cell.angle_beta   90.00
_cell.angle_gamma   90.00
#
_symmetry.space_group_name_H-M   'P 1'
#
loop_
_entity.id
_entity.type
_entity.pdbx_description
1 polymer ?
#
loop_
_entity_poly.entity_id
_entity_poly.type
_entity_poly.pdbx_seq_one_letter_code
_entity_poly.pdbx_strand_id
1 'polypeptide(L)'
;MMKERKQEKLLGFATKLYQFLDIDAVQSWNILCFYLVNEYRGPANALADYISTESSMLSLLIEIWAYYSLERMVMLKIVKNLLEFYNSGSHPYSREYKTVVDKIGFANLRKSYIGQLESLVN
;
A
#
# COMPACT_ATOMS: atom_id res chain seq x y z
N MET A 1 -20.65 -0.83 2.96
CA MET A 1 -19.39 -0.24 3.46
C MET A 1 -19.34 1.29 3.42
N MET A 2 -19.38 1.96 2.25
CA MET A 2 -19.23 3.43 2.16
C MET A 2 -20.51 4.22 2.50
N LYS A 3 -21.68 3.72 2.08
CA LYS A 3 -23.00 4.27 2.47
C LYS A 3 -23.22 4.23 4.00
N GLU A 4 -22.72 3.19 4.65
CA GLU A 4 -22.81 3.04 6.12
C GLU A 4 -21.93 4.05 6.87
N ARG A 5 -20.87 4.56 6.22
CA ARG A 5 -19.91 5.51 6.79
C ARG A 5 -20.25 6.99 6.51
N LYS A 6 -21.38 7.28 5.86
CA LYS A 6 -21.82 8.65 5.49
C LYS A 6 -20.80 9.47 4.68
N GLN A 7 -19.93 8.81 3.90
CA GLN A 7 -18.91 9.48 3.06
C GLN A 7 -19.25 9.42 1.57
N GLU A 8 -20.49 9.73 1.22
CA GLU A 8 -20.99 9.64 -0.17
C GLU A 8 -20.21 10.54 -1.13
N LYS A 9 -19.72 11.69 -0.66
CA LYS A 9 -18.90 12.62 -1.45
C LYS A 9 -17.56 12.04 -1.92
N LEU A 10 -17.03 11.03 -1.23
CA LEU A 10 -15.76 10.37 -1.59
C LEU A 10 -15.96 9.12 -2.44
N LEU A 11 -17.22 8.66 -2.63
CA LEU A 11 -17.48 7.40 -3.33
C LEU A 11 -16.99 7.42 -4.77
N GLY A 12 -17.23 8.51 -5.50
CA GLY A 12 -16.76 8.64 -6.88
C GLY A 12 -15.23 8.54 -6.98
N PHE A 13 -14.52 9.18 -6.04
CA PHE A 13 -13.06 9.12 -5.98
C PHE A 13 -12.56 7.73 -5.59
N ALA A 14 -13.12 7.12 -4.54
CA ALA A 14 -12.71 5.79 -4.09
C ALA A 14 -12.91 4.73 -5.19
N THR A 15 -14.00 4.84 -5.96
CA THR A 15 -14.24 3.97 -7.12
C THR A 15 -13.15 4.12 -8.18
N LYS A 16 -12.82 5.36 -8.55
CA LYS A 16 -11.74 5.63 -9.49
C LYS A 16 -10.38 5.16 -8.96
N LEU A 17 -10.13 5.32 -7.67
CA LEU A 17 -8.86 4.95 -7.05
C LEU A 17 -8.60 3.44 -7.11
N TYR A 18 -9.56 2.59 -6.73
CA TYR A 18 -9.29 1.14 -6.77
C TYR A 18 -9.10 0.64 -8.21
N GLN A 19 -9.81 1.23 -9.17
CA GLN A 19 -9.64 0.95 -10.60
C GLN A 19 -8.28 1.44 -11.09
N PHE A 20 -7.85 2.64 -10.69
CA PHE A 20 -6.57 3.22 -11.06
C PHE A 20 -5.38 2.44 -10.50
N LEU A 21 -5.51 1.93 -9.26
CA LEU A 21 -4.49 1.11 -8.62
C LEU A 21 -4.53 -0.36 -9.03
N ASP A 22 -5.60 -0.79 -9.72
CA ASP A 22 -5.89 -2.18 -10.10
C ASP A 22 -5.78 -3.17 -8.92
N ILE A 23 -6.46 -2.85 -7.82
CA ILE A 23 -6.51 -3.66 -6.60
C ILE A 23 -7.93 -3.75 -6.03
N ASP A 24 -8.12 -4.63 -5.04
CA ASP A 24 -9.39 -4.76 -4.33
C ASP A 24 -9.85 -3.42 -3.71
N ALA A 25 -11.16 -3.18 -3.76
CA ALA A 25 -11.77 -1.94 -3.30
C ALA A 25 -11.55 -1.69 -1.79
N VAL A 26 -11.52 -2.74 -0.97
CA VAL A 26 -11.26 -2.61 0.47
C VAL A 26 -9.79 -2.28 0.72
N GLN A 27 -8.88 -2.91 -0.04
CA GLN A 27 -7.45 -2.59 0.04
C GLN A 27 -7.17 -1.15 -0.38
N SER A 28 -7.72 -0.72 -1.51
CA SER A 28 -7.64 0.67 -1.99
C SER A 28 -8.19 1.66 -0.98
N TRP A 29 -9.33 1.35 -0.35
CA TRP A 29 -9.91 2.18 0.70
C TRP A 29 -8.99 2.33 1.92
N ASN A 30 -8.35 1.25 2.35
CA ASN A 30 -7.40 1.30 3.46
C ASN A 30 -6.19 2.16 3.10
N ILE A 31 -5.64 2.01 1.90
CA ILE A 31 -4.53 2.85 1.40
C ILE A 31 -4.93 4.33 1.40
N LEU A 32 -6.13 4.66 0.90
CA LEU A 32 -6.66 6.02 0.94
C LEU A 32 -6.70 6.55 2.37
N CYS A 33 -7.24 5.77 3.31
CA CYS A 33 -7.30 6.17 4.72
C CYS A 33 -5.90 6.40 5.31
N PHE A 34 -4.93 5.51 5.03
CA PHE A 34 -3.55 5.69 5.51
C PHE A 34 -2.88 6.93 4.92
N TYR A 35 -3.03 7.15 3.61
CA TYR A 35 -2.52 8.36 2.96
C TYR A 35 -3.13 9.63 3.56
N LEU A 36 -4.45 9.66 3.76
CA LEU A 36 -5.15 10.83 4.32
C LEU A 36 -4.72 11.16 5.76
N VAL A 37 -4.31 10.14 6.53
CA VAL A 37 -3.86 10.33 7.92
C VAL A 37 -2.38 10.75 7.99
N ASN A 38 -1.53 10.18 7.12
CA ASN A 38 -0.07 10.31 7.28
C ASN A 38 0.58 11.33 6.33
N GLU A 39 0.07 11.44 5.09
CA GLU A 39 0.73 12.21 4.03
C GLU A 39 -0.07 13.44 3.61
N TYR A 40 -1.41 13.36 3.61
CA TYR A 40 -2.24 14.46 3.16
C TYR A 40 -2.09 15.70 4.07
N ARG A 41 -1.70 16.83 3.47
CA ARG A 41 -1.49 18.11 4.18
C ARG A 41 -2.63 19.10 4.03
N GLY A 42 -3.67 18.76 3.26
CA GLY A 42 -4.83 19.61 3.07
C GLY A 42 -5.81 19.53 4.25
N PRO A 43 -6.69 20.52 4.41
CA PRO A 43 -7.72 20.48 5.44
C PRO A 43 -8.81 19.46 5.06
N ALA A 44 -9.21 18.63 6.03
CA ALA A 44 -10.13 17.51 5.80
C ALA A 44 -11.50 17.92 5.23
N ASN A 45 -12.00 19.10 5.60
CA ASN A 45 -13.26 19.63 5.10
C ASN A 45 -13.20 20.10 3.64
N ALA A 46 -12.01 20.36 3.08
CA ALA A 46 -11.84 20.80 1.70
C ALA A 46 -11.57 19.65 0.72
N LEU A 47 -11.33 18.41 1.20
CA LEU A 47 -10.97 17.29 0.35
C LEU A 47 -12.02 17.03 -0.74
N ALA A 48 -13.30 17.04 -0.38
CA ALA A 48 -14.41 16.82 -1.31
C ALA A 48 -14.50 17.89 -2.41
N ASP A 49 -14.22 19.14 -2.06
CA ASP A 49 -14.22 20.25 -3.01
C ASP A 49 -12.96 20.23 -3.89
N TYR A 50 -11.81 19.87 -3.31
CA TYR A 50 -10.57 19.70 -4.05
C TYR A 50 -10.69 18.65 -5.16
N ILE A 51 -11.22 17.47 -4.86
CA ILE A 51 -11.41 16.40 -5.86
C ILE A 51 -12.58 16.66 -6.83
N SER A 52 -13.30 17.79 -6.71
CA SER A 52 -14.42 18.10 -7.61
C SER A 52 -13.96 18.47 -9.03
N THR A 53 -12.71 18.93 -9.18
CA THR A 53 -12.10 19.20 -10.48
C THR A 53 -11.33 17.97 -10.96
N GLU A 54 -11.38 17.71 -12.28
CA GLU A 54 -10.70 16.55 -12.86
C GLU A 54 -9.18 16.60 -12.68
N SER A 55 -8.56 17.79 -12.81
CA SER A 55 -7.12 17.97 -12.65
C SER A 55 -6.67 17.66 -11.22
N SER A 56 -7.35 18.19 -10.20
CA SER A 56 -7.03 17.91 -8.79
C SER A 56 -7.31 16.46 -8.41
N MET A 57 -8.39 15.87 -8.95
CA MET A 57 -8.67 14.44 -8.78
C MET A 57 -7.53 13.58 -9.33
N LEU A 58 -7.07 13.85 -10.55
CA LEU A 58 -5.95 13.13 -11.17
C LEU A 58 -4.65 13.32 -10.39
N SER A 59 -4.36 14.54 -9.93
CA SER A 59 -3.19 14.83 -9.08
C SER A 59 -3.19 13.94 -7.83
N LEU A 60 -4.32 13.89 -7.12
CA LEU A 60 -4.44 13.08 -5.91
C LEU A 60 -4.32 11.57 -6.18
N LEU A 61 -4.88 11.09 -7.29
CA LEU A 61 -4.71 9.69 -7.70
C LEU A 61 -3.23 9.34 -7.91
N ILE A 62 -2.47 10.21 -8.58
CA ILE A 62 -1.03 10.02 -8.83
C ILE A 62 -0.24 10.06 -7.52
N GLU A 63 -0.56 10.99 -6.62
CA GLU A 63 0.09 11.09 -5.31
C GLU A 63 -0.14 9.83 -4.45
N ILE A 64 -1.38 9.32 -4.42
CA ILE A 64 -1.70 8.08 -3.69
C ILE A 64 -1.02 6.88 -4.34
N TRP A 65 -0.95 6.82 -5.67
CA TRP A 65 -0.22 5.76 -6.36
C TRP A 65 1.27 5.79 -6.05
N ALA A 66 1.89 6.97 -6.00
CA ALA A 66 3.29 7.12 -5.62
C ALA A 66 3.53 6.69 -4.17
N TYR A 67 2.65 7.10 -3.25
CA TYR A 67 2.66 6.67 -1.85
C TYR A 67 2.55 5.15 -1.73
N TYR A 68 1.54 4.54 -2.36
CA TYR A 68 1.33 3.09 -2.34
C TYR A 68 2.52 2.33 -2.92
N SER A 69 3.08 2.81 -4.03
CA SER A 69 4.26 2.21 -4.66
C SER A 69 5.47 2.26 -3.74
N LEU A 70 5.69 3.38 -3.04
CA LEU A 70 6.76 3.51 -2.05
C LEU A 70 6.58 2.53 -0.89
N GLU A 71 5.38 2.42 -0.32
CA GLU A 71 5.06 1.48 0.76
C GLU A 71 5.36 0.03 0.36
N ARG A 72 4.99 -0.37 -0.87
CA ARG A 72 5.34 -1.70 -1.41
C ARG A 72 6.84 -1.91 -1.50
N MET A 73 7.58 -0.91 -1.98
CA MET A 73 9.04 -0.98 -2.08
C MET A 73 9.72 -1.06 -0.71
N VAL A 74 9.22 -0.33 0.28
CA VAL A 74 9.67 -0.41 1.68
C VAL A 74 9.43 -1.81 2.22
N MET A 75 8.25 -2.40 1.97
CA MET A 75 7.97 -3.76 2.43
C MET A 75 8.93 -4.80 1.83
N LEU A 76 9.21 -4.73 0.52
CA LEU A 76 10.18 -5.61 -0.12
C LEU A 76 11.58 -5.46 0.49
N LYS A 77 12.00 -4.23 0.81
CA LYS A 77 13.29 -3.96 1.48
C LYS A 77 13.33 -4.53 2.90
N ILE A 78 12.25 -4.40 3.66
CA ILE A 78 12.14 -4.98 5.01
C ILE A 78 12.32 -6.50 4.92
N VAL A 79 11.58 -7.17 4.05
CA VAL A 79 11.68 -8.63 3.94
C VAL A 79 13.05 -9.06 3.40
N LYS A 80 13.65 -8.31 2.46
CA LYS A 80 15.05 -8.53 2.06
C LYS A 80 15.98 -8.52 3.27
N ASN A 81 15.88 -7.50 4.13
CA ASN A 81 16.69 -7.39 5.34
C ASN A 81 16.47 -8.57 6.29
N LEU A 82 15.21 -9.02 6.46
CA LEU A 82 14.92 -10.24 7.23
C LEU A 82 15.67 -11.45 6.66
N LEU A 83 15.57 -11.68 5.36
CA LEU A 83 16.18 -12.82 4.68
C LEU A 83 17.71 -12.77 4.63
N GLU A 84 18.30 -11.57 4.68
CA GLU A 84 19.75 -11.39 4.73
C GLU A 84 20.31 -11.74 6.11
N PHE A 85 19.58 -11.41 7.18
CA PHE A 85 20.10 -11.48 8.55
C PHE A 85 19.44 -12.55 9.45
N TYR A 86 18.44 -13.30 8.97
CA TYR A 86 17.76 -14.32 9.80
C TYR A 86 18.68 -15.44 10.31
N ASN A 87 19.85 -15.65 9.70
CA ASN A 87 20.81 -16.66 10.14
C ASN A 87 22.26 -16.13 10.21
N SER A 88 22.45 -14.80 10.24
CA SER A 88 23.80 -14.23 10.15
C SER A 88 24.63 -14.41 11.42
N GLY A 89 24.00 -14.71 12.57
CA GLY A 89 24.66 -14.82 13.89
C GLY A 89 25.23 -13.50 14.44
N SER A 90 25.42 -12.50 13.59
CA SER A 90 26.01 -11.19 13.86
C SER A 90 25.00 -10.07 14.05
N HIS A 91 23.76 -10.25 13.58
CA HIS A 91 22.72 -9.22 13.67
C HIS A 91 21.99 -9.31 15.03
N PRO A 92 21.79 -8.19 15.75
CA PRO A 92 21.20 -8.20 17.09
C PRO A 92 19.79 -8.80 17.13
N TYR A 93 19.05 -8.71 16.01
CA TYR A 93 17.69 -9.24 15.87
C TYR A 93 17.59 -10.53 15.04
N SER A 94 18.71 -11.25 14.85
CA SER A 94 18.74 -12.44 13.97
C SER A 94 17.73 -13.52 14.39
N ARG A 95 17.50 -13.71 15.70
CA ARG A 95 16.54 -14.70 16.23
C ARG A 95 15.09 -14.33 15.93
N GLU A 96 14.74 -13.06 16.09
CA GLU A 96 13.42 -12.51 15.80
C GLU A 96 13.15 -12.59 14.30
N TYR A 97 14.16 -12.26 13.48
CA TYR A 97 14.07 -12.36 12.03
C TYR A 97 13.83 -13.80 11.59
N LYS A 98 14.57 -14.76 12.17
CA LYS A 98 14.33 -16.19 11.95
C LYS A 98 12.90 -16.59 12.29
N THR A 99 12.38 -16.15 13.42
CA THR A 99 11.01 -16.44 13.84
C THR A 99 9.99 -15.94 12.81
N VAL A 100 10.17 -14.73 12.28
CA VAL A 100 9.30 -14.17 11.24
C VAL A 100 9.43 -14.95 9.94
N VAL A 101 10.64 -15.22 9.47
CA VAL A 101 10.89 -15.95 8.22
C VAL A 101 10.35 -17.37 8.27
N ASP A 102 10.55 -18.07 9.39
CA ASP A 102 10.02 -19.43 9.59
C ASP A 102 8.48 -19.44 9.62
N LYS A 103 7.85 -18.42 10.22
CA LYS A 103 6.40 -18.27 10.26
C LYS A 103 5.79 -18.02 8.86
N ILE A 104 6.46 -17.23 8.02
CA ILE A 104 6.00 -16.98 6.65
C ILE A 104 6.28 -18.20 5.75
N GLY A 105 7.48 -18.78 5.90
CA GLY A 105 7.97 -19.90 5.12
C GLY A 105 8.63 -19.50 3.79
N PHE A 106 9.83 -20.03 3.54
CA PHE A 106 10.60 -19.75 2.33
C PHE A 106 9.86 -20.10 1.02
N ALA A 107 9.14 -21.22 1.00
CA ALA A 107 8.39 -21.65 -0.18
C ALA A 107 7.30 -20.65 -0.54
N ASN A 108 6.59 -20.12 0.46
CA ASN A 108 5.54 -19.12 0.28
C ASN A 108 6.12 -17.78 -0.21
N LEU A 109 7.21 -17.32 0.40
CA LEU A 109 7.93 -16.11 -0.04
C LEU A 109 8.39 -16.22 -1.48
N ARG A 110 9.03 -17.35 -1.84
CA ARG A 110 9.50 -17.58 -3.21
C ARG A 110 8.35 -17.56 -4.21
N LYS A 111 7.26 -18.29 -3.93
CA LYS A 111 6.07 -18.31 -4.80
C LYS A 111 5.48 -16.91 -4.97
N SER A 112 5.35 -16.16 -3.88
CA SER A 112 4.83 -14.79 -3.91
C SER A 112 5.71 -13.85 -4.72
N TYR A 113 7.04 -13.88 -4.52
CA TYR A 113 7.96 -12.97 -5.22
C TYR A 113 8.07 -13.25 -6.71
N ILE A 114 8.06 -14.52 -7.10
CA ILE A 114 8.03 -14.88 -8.53
C ILE A 114 6.75 -14.33 -9.17
N GLY A 115 5.57 -14.57 -8.56
CA GLY A 115 4.31 -14.07 -9.10
C GLY A 115 4.25 -12.53 -9.16
N GLN A 116 4.82 -11.83 -8.18
CA GLN A 116 4.92 -10.37 -8.21
C GLN A 116 5.85 -9.86 -9.32
N LEU A 117 6.96 -10.56 -9.57
CA LEU A 117 7.88 -10.21 -10.67
C LEU A 117 7.22 -10.46 -12.03
N GLU A 118 6.53 -11.59 -12.19
CA GLU A 118 5.78 -11.91 -13.41
C GLU A 118 4.70 -10.87 -13.71
N SER A 119 3.98 -10.40 -12.68
CA SER A 119 2.98 -9.33 -12.82
C SER A 119 3.57 -7.96 -13.11
N LEU A 120 4.87 -7.75 -12.87
CA LEU A 120 5.54 -6.48 -13.15
C LEU A 120 6.10 -6.42 -14.58
N VAL A 121 6.51 -7.57 -15.11
CA VAL A 121 7.16 -7.69 -16.43
C VAL A 121 6.13 -7.81 -17.55
N ASN A 122 4.96 -8.38 -17.27
CA ASN A 122 3.85 -8.53 -18.22
C ASN A 122 2.85 -7.38 -18.07
#